data_AF-A0A4Y9IHY7-F1
#
_entry.id   AF-A0A4Y9IHY7-F1
#
_cell.length_a   1.000
_cell.length_b   1.000
_cell.length_c   1.000
_cell.angle_alpha   90.00
_cell.angle_beta   90.00
_cell.angle_gamma   90.00
#
_symmetry.space_group_name_H-M   'P 1'
#
loop_
_entity.id
_entity.type
_entity.pdbx_description
1 polymer ?
#
loop_
_entity_poly.entity_id
_entity_poly.type
_entity_poly.pdbx_seq_one_letter_code
_entity_poly.pdbx_strand_id
1 'polypeptide(L)'
;LLLCETKLEEAGEVELVATARDKDGNQSEAAASVWVTRQGELWFGGEDHDRIDVLPEKKSYQPGETARLQVRMPFRQATALVSVEREGVIDMRVVQLNGQDPTVQLKIEEGWGPNVYVSVLALRGRLREVPWYSFFTWGFKAPREWWTAFWYEGKEYV
;
A
#
# COMPACT_ATOMS: atom_id res chain seq x y z
N LEU A 1 -20.65 -25.46 8.91
CA LEU A 1 -19.63 -24.40 8.79
C LEU A 1 -18.48 -24.77 9.71
N LEU A 2 -17.30 -25.02 9.15
CA LEU A 2 -16.07 -25.14 9.92
C LEU A 2 -15.53 -23.72 10.10
N LEU A 3 -15.45 -23.26 11.34
CA LEU A 3 -14.84 -21.98 11.69
C LEU A 3 -13.40 -22.27 12.10
N CYS A 4 -12.45 -21.61 11.46
CA CYS A 4 -11.04 -21.70 11.77
C CYS A 4 -10.55 -20.31 12.18
N GLU A 5 -10.06 -20.20 13.41
CA GLU A 5 -9.43 -18.98 13.92
C GLU A 5 -7.92 -19.22 14.01
N THR A 6 -7.13 -18.34 13.42
CA THR A 6 -5.67 -18.40 13.50
C THR A 6 -5.11 -17.01 13.78
N LYS A 7 -3.98 -16.95 14.49
CA LYS A 7 -3.22 -15.72 14.70
C LYS A 7 -2.07 -15.70 13.70
N LEU A 8 -1.95 -14.60 12.96
CA LEU A 8 -0.86 -14.37 12.04
C LEU A 8 0.15 -13.44 12.72
N GLU A 9 1.37 -13.93 12.91
CA GLU A 9 2.44 -13.21 13.63
C GLU A 9 3.49 -12.59 12.70
N GLU A 10 3.50 -12.99 11.42
CA GLU A 10 4.42 -12.47 10.41
C GLU A 10 3.70 -11.52 9.45
N ALA A 11 4.36 -10.41 9.12
CA ALA A 11 3.91 -9.49 8.08
C ALA A 11 4.20 -10.07 6.70
N GLY A 12 3.30 -9.84 5.74
CA GLY A 12 3.46 -10.31 4.36
C GLY A 12 2.19 -10.91 3.78
N GLU A 13 2.35 -11.61 2.66
CA GLU A 13 1.32 -12.44 2.08
C GLU A 13 1.29 -13.80 2.75
N VAL A 14 0.13 -14.18 3.29
CA VAL A 14 -0.11 -15.51 3.86
C VAL A 14 -1.15 -16.22 3.01
N GLU A 15 -0.82 -17.41 2.54
CA GLU A 15 -1.76 -18.27 1.82
C GLU A 15 -2.42 -19.25 2.81
N LEU A 16 -3.75 -19.16 2.92
CA LEU A 16 -4.57 -20.06 3.72
C LEU A 16 -5.04 -21.20 2.84
N VAL A 17 -4.47 -22.38 3.03
CA VAL A 17 -4.84 -23.61 2.29
C VAL A 17 -5.72 -24.50 3.17
N ALA A 18 -6.90 -24.83 2.68
CA ALA A 18 -7.83 -25.78 3.28
C ALA A 18 -7.83 -27.07 2.46
N THR A 19 -7.45 -28.18 3.10
CA THR A 19 -7.43 -29.52 2.48
C THR A 19 -8.50 -30.40 3.10
N ALA A 20 -9.29 -31.07 2.25
CA ALA A 20 -10.26 -32.08 2.64
C ALA A 20 -9.94 -33.41 1.96
N ARG A 21 -10.22 -34.54 2.63
CA ARG A 21 -10.20 -35.88 2.03
C ARG A 21 -11.60 -36.45 2.00
N ASP A 22 -11.98 -37.05 0.87
CA ASP A 22 -13.18 -37.86 0.81
C ASP A 22 -12.95 -39.26 1.39
N LYS A 23 -14.03 -40.04 1.47
CA LYS A 23 -14.03 -41.42 1.98
C LYS A 23 -13.19 -42.39 1.13
N ASP A 24 -12.96 -42.06 -0.14
CA ASP A 24 -12.23 -42.86 -1.10
C ASP A 24 -10.73 -42.47 -1.13
N GLY A 25 -10.33 -41.48 -0.31
CA GLY A 25 -8.96 -41.02 -0.13
C GLY A 25 -8.55 -39.87 -1.07
N ASN A 26 -9.46 -39.34 -1.89
CA ASN A 26 -9.15 -38.25 -2.80
C ASN A 26 -9.03 -36.93 -2.02
N GLN A 27 -7.98 -36.16 -2.31
CA GLN A 27 -7.77 -34.83 -1.74
C GLN A 27 -8.41 -33.74 -2.58
N SER A 28 -9.03 -32.78 -1.91
CA SER A 28 -9.51 -31.52 -2.49
C SER A 28 -8.92 -30.37 -1.70
N GLU A 29 -8.40 -29.36 -2.40
CA GLU A 29 -7.76 -28.19 -1.81
C GLU A 29 -8.44 -26.90 -2.28
N ALA A 30 -8.54 -25.94 -1.37
CA ALA A 30 -8.97 -24.58 -1.65
C ALA A 30 -8.00 -23.62 -0.96
N ALA A 31 -7.58 -22.57 -1.66
CA ALA A 31 -6.65 -21.57 -1.14
C ALA A 31 -7.27 -20.16 -1.16
N ALA A 32 -6.88 -19.33 -0.19
CA ALA A 32 -7.18 -17.91 -0.16
C ALA A 32 -5.98 -17.14 0.40
N SER A 33 -5.59 -16.04 -0.23
CA SER A 33 -4.50 -15.19 0.27
C SER A 33 -5.02 -14.04 1.13
N VAL A 34 -4.29 -13.74 2.22
CA VAL A 34 -4.53 -12.61 3.09
C VAL A 34 -3.23 -11.85 3.30
N TRP A 35 -3.32 -10.53 3.43
CA TRP A 35 -2.16 -9.67 3.62
C TRP A 35 -2.15 -9.10 5.02
N VAL A 36 -1.10 -9.43 5.77
CA VAL A 36 -0.91 -9.00 7.16
C VAL A 36 -0.04 -7.75 7.16
N THR A 37 -0.58 -6.65 7.71
CA THR A 37 0.10 -5.35 7.73
C THR A 37 0.41 -4.89 9.15
N ARG A 38 1.31 -3.90 9.29
CA ARG A 38 1.77 -3.29 10.56
C ARG A 38 2.68 -4.13 11.46
N GLN A 39 3.19 -5.27 11.00
CA GLN A 39 4.20 -6.08 11.71
C GLN A 39 5.58 -6.10 11.03
N GLY A 40 5.87 -5.15 10.13
CA GLY A 40 7.14 -5.06 9.40
C GLY A 40 7.03 -4.16 8.17
N GLU A 41 8.13 -4.03 7.42
CA GLU A 41 8.07 -3.43 6.09
C GLU A 41 7.50 -4.43 5.09
N LEU A 42 6.47 -4.02 4.36
CA LEU A 42 5.89 -4.82 3.28
C LEU A 42 6.57 -4.46 1.97
N TRP A 43 7.14 -5.47 1.31
CA TRP A 43 7.57 -5.38 -0.08
C TRP A 43 6.55 -6.08 -0.96
N PHE A 44 5.72 -5.28 -1.62
CA PHE A 44 4.91 -5.77 -2.73
C PHE A 44 5.86 -5.83 -3.94
N GLY A 45 6.29 -7.03 -4.32
CA GLY A 45 7.16 -7.22 -5.47
C GLY A 45 6.59 -6.50 -6.71
N GLY A 46 7.44 -5.81 -7.45
CA GLY A 46 7.04 -5.28 -8.75
C GLY A 46 6.80 -6.43 -9.72
N GLU A 47 5.63 -6.46 -10.34
CA GLU A 47 5.41 -7.31 -11.52
C GLU A 47 6.05 -6.65 -12.76
N ASP A 48 6.01 -7.31 -13.93
CA ASP A 48 6.50 -6.74 -15.20
C ASP A 48 5.58 -5.62 -15.75
N HIS A 49 4.89 -4.92 -14.85
CA HIS A 49 4.02 -3.80 -15.12
C HIS A 49 4.08 -2.77 -13.97
N ASP A 50 3.84 -1.51 -14.30
CA ASP A 50 3.83 -0.41 -13.32
C ASP A 50 2.48 -0.27 -12.56
N ARG A 51 1.65 -1.32 -12.56
CA ARG A 51 0.35 -1.28 -11.86
C ARG A 51 0.53 -1.58 -10.38
N ILE A 52 -0.26 -0.89 -9.58
CA ILE A 52 -0.36 -1.08 -8.13
C ILE A 52 -1.81 -1.41 -7.77
N ASP A 53 -1.99 -2.20 -6.72
CA ASP A 53 -3.32 -2.51 -6.21
C ASP A 53 -3.78 -1.47 -5.19
N VAL A 54 -5.06 -1.11 -5.28
CA VAL A 54 -5.75 -0.26 -4.30
C VAL A 54 -6.94 -1.03 -3.76
N LEU A 55 -6.79 -1.55 -2.53
CA LEU A 55 -7.75 -2.46 -1.93
C LEU A 55 -8.61 -1.75 -0.88
N PRO A 56 -9.93 -1.74 -1.03
CA PRO A 56 -10.81 -1.18 -0.03
C PRO A 56 -11.04 -2.16 1.14
N GLU A 57 -11.15 -1.63 2.35
CA GLU A 57 -11.51 -2.41 3.54
C GLU A 57 -12.93 -2.99 3.46
N LYS A 58 -13.88 -2.26 2.86
CA LYS A 58 -15.27 -2.69 2.64
C LYS A 58 -15.62 -2.71 1.15
N LYS A 59 -16.56 -3.57 0.78
CA LYS A 59 -17.08 -3.66 -0.61
C LYS A 59 -17.94 -2.46 -1.03
N SER A 60 -18.58 -1.77 -0.09
CA SER A 60 -19.48 -0.65 -0.33
C SER A 60 -19.38 0.35 0.81
N TYR A 61 -19.46 1.63 0.47
CA TYR A 61 -19.46 2.73 1.43
C TYR A 61 -20.67 3.64 1.22
N GLN A 62 -21.21 4.16 2.31
CA GLN A 62 -22.25 5.19 2.29
C GLN A 62 -21.63 6.59 2.37
N PRO A 63 -22.33 7.62 1.87
CA PRO A 63 -21.96 9.00 2.13
C PRO A 63 -21.71 9.29 3.61
N GLY A 64 -20.64 10.03 3.90
CA GLY A 64 -20.20 10.36 5.25
C GLY A 64 -19.27 9.32 5.90
N GLU A 65 -19.19 8.09 5.38
CA GLU A 65 -18.19 7.12 5.83
C GLU A 65 -16.78 7.48 5.36
N THR A 66 -15.76 6.96 6.06
CA THR A 66 -14.37 7.06 5.63
C THR A 66 -13.92 5.72 5.06
N ALA A 67 -13.66 5.70 3.75
CA ALA A 67 -13.04 4.56 3.09
C ALA A 67 -11.57 4.47 3.46
N ARG A 68 -11.14 3.28 3.87
CA ARG A 68 -9.73 2.93 4.08
C ARG A 68 -9.28 2.10 2.89
N LEU A 69 -8.34 2.65 2.14
CA LEU A 69 -7.81 2.04 0.92
C LEU A 69 -6.34 1.68 1.15
N GLN A 70 -6.04 0.38 1.18
CA GLN A 70 -4.67 -0.11 1.24
C GLN A 70 -4.04 -0.03 -0.15
N VAL A 71 -2.90 0.66 -0.25
CA VAL A 71 -2.15 0.82 -1.49
C VAL A 71 -0.96 -0.13 -1.47
N ARG A 72 -0.88 -1.03 -2.45
CA ARG A 72 0.23 -1.98 -2.59
C ARG A 72 1.26 -1.44 -3.57
N MET A 73 2.21 -0.67 -3.06
CA MET A 73 3.23 -0.01 -3.88
C MET A 73 4.62 -0.63 -3.68
N PRO A 74 5.47 -0.66 -4.72
CA PRO A 74 6.83 -1.23 -4.65
C PRO A 74 7.84 -0.24 -4.04
N PHE A 75 7.41 0.59 -3.09
CA PHE A 75 8.22 1.65 -2.50
C PHE A 75 8.10 1.63 -0.97
N ARG A 76 9.22 1.79 -0.25
CA ARG A 76 9.22 2.02 1.20
C ARG A 76 8.61 3.37 1.57
N GLN A 77 8.81 4.39 0.74
CA GLN A 77 8.22 5.70 0.89
C GLN A 77 7.92 6.28 -0.50
N ALA A 78 6.74 6.86 -0.67
CA ALA A 78 6.34 7.51 -1.92
C ALA A 78 5.44 8.71 -1.65
N THR A 79 5.44 9.66 -2.58
CA THR A 79 4.41 10.69 -2.67
C THR A 79 3.36 10.20 -3.65
N ALA A 80 2.11 10.10 -3.22
CA ALA A 80 1.02 9.63 -4.05
C ALA A 80 0.04 10.76 -4.37
N LEU A 81 -0.35 10.86 -5.63
CA LEU A 81 -1.52 11.62 -6.05
C LEU A 81 -2.73 10.69 -6.01
N VAL A 82 -3.72 11.03 -5.18
CA VAL A 82 -5.00 10.31 -5.10
C VAL A 82 -6.05 11.17 -5.79
N SER A 83 -6.72 10.61 -6.79
CA SER A 83 -7.84 11.26 -7.48
C SER A 83 -9.12 10.47 -7.30
N VAL A 84 -10.24 11.19 -7.17
CA VAL A 84 -11.59 10.65 -7.20
C VAL A 84 -12.24 11.10 -8.49
N GLU A 85 -12.70 10.15 -9.29
CA GLU A 85 -13.06 10.38 -10.68
C GLU A 85 -14.46 9.86 -11.01
N ARG A 86 -15.23 10.72 -11.68
CA ARG A 86 -16.50 10.40 -12.35
C ARG A 86 -16.76 11.49 -13.37
N GLU A 87 -16.81 11.11 -14.66
CA GLU A 87 -16.99 12.07 -15.77
C GLU A 87 -15.96 13.22 -15.75
N GLY A 88 -14.79 12.99 -15.14
CA GLY A 88 -13.79 13.99 -14.82
C GLY A 88 -13.19 13.77 -13.43
N VAL A 89 -12.22 14.60 -13.05
CA VAL A 89 -11.65 14.59 -11.69
C VAL A 89 -12.52 15.43 -10.77
N ILE A 90 -13.13 14.79 -9.78
CA ILE A 90 -13.99 15.44 -8.77
C ILE A 90 -13.11 16.01 -7.64
N ASP A 91 -12.18 15.20 -7.15
CA ASP A 91 -11.27 15.56 -6.06
C ASP A 91 -9.86 15.05 -6.37
N MET A 92 -8.86 15.80 -5.90
CA MET A 92 -7.47 15.38 -5.99
C MET A 92 -6.70 15.84 -4.76
N ARG A 93 -5.84 14.95 -4.23
CA ARG A 93 -4.99 15.27 -3.09
C ARG A 93 -3.65 14.57 -3.19
N VAL A 94 -2.62 15.24 -2.67
CA VAL A 94 -1.29 14.66 -2.54
C VAL A 94 -1.13 14.13 -1.12
N VAL A 95 -0.76 12.87 -0.99
CA VAL A 95 -0.52 12.20 0.29
C VAL A 95 0.87 11.58 0.31
N GLN A 96 1.49 11.50 1.48
CA GLN A 96 2.70 10.71 1.66
C GLN A 96 2.30 9.31 2.12
N LEU A 97 2.86 8.30 1.45
CA LEU A 97 2.67 6.89 1.78
C LEU A 97 3.97 6.31 2.34
N ASN A 98 3.82 5.46 3.36
CA ASN A 98 4.90 4.73 4.00
C ASN A 98 4.58 3.23 3.92
N GLY A 99 5.58 2.40 3.62
CA GLY A 99 5.44 0.95 3.49
C GLY A 99 5.03 0.21 4.77
N GLN A 100 5.14 0.84 5.95
CA GLN A 100 4.65 0.27 7.21
C GLN A 100 3.12 0.36 7.38
N ASP A 101 2.51 1.45 6.90
CA ASP A 101 1.05 1.62 6.84
C ASP A 101 0.68 2.37 5.55
N PRO A 102 0.58 1.67 4.41
CA PRO A 102 0.27 2.28 3.13
C PRO A 102 -1.24 2.46 2.95
N THR A 103 -1.93 3.03 3.95
CA THR A 103 -3.38 3.25 3.91
C THR A 103 -3.73 4.70 3.57
N VAL A 104 -4.54 4.90 2.52
CA VAL A 104 -5.20 6.16 2.21
C VAL A 104 -6.56 6.20 2.89
N GLN A 105 -6.85 7.31 3.57
CA GLN A 105 -8.16 7.57 4.17
C GLN A 105 -8.91 8.58 3.32
N LEU A 106 -10.08 8.18 2.82
CA LEU A 106 -10.90 8.98 1.92
C LEU A 106 -12.30 9.11 2.51
N LYS A 107 -12.69 10.33 2.90
CA LYS A 107 -14.06 10.61 3.35
C LYS A 107 -14.99 10.65 2.13
N ILE A 108 -16.00 9.80 2.12
CA ILE A 108 -16.98 9.71 1.02
C ILE A 108 -17.95 10.88 1.14
N GLU A 109 -18.04 11.70 0.09
CA GLU A 109 -18.97 12.83 0.05
C GLU A 109 -20.35 12.43 -0.50
N GLU A 110 -21.40 13.17 -0.11
CA GLU A 110 -22.79 12.94 -0.53
C GLU A 110 -22.99 13.00 -2.04
N GLY A 111 -22.17 13.80 -2.74
CA GLY A 111 -22.24 13.94 -4.20
C GLY A 111 -21.61 12.79 -4.98
N TRP A 112 -20.99 11.80 -4.35
CA TRP A 112 -20.22 10.73 -5.05
C TRP A 112 -21.08 9.54 -5.51
N GLY A 113 -22.40 9.56 -5.28
CA GLY A 113 -23.31 8.57 -5.85
C GLY A 113 -23.49 8.73 -7.38
N PRO A 114 -23.81 7.67 -8.14
CA PRO A 114 -24.01 6.28 -7.68
C PRO A 114 -22.69 5.49 -7.53
N ASN A 115 -21.60 5.92 -8.17
CA ASN A 115 -20.28 5.34 -8.07
C ASN A 115 -19.19 6.36 -8.42
N VAL A 116 -17.98 6.13 -7.94
CA VAL A 116 -16.76 6.87 -8.29
C VAL A 116 -15.60 5.89 -8.42
N TYR A 117 -14.58 6.28 -9.18
CA TYR A 117 -13.31 5.57 -9.25
C TYR A 117 -12.29 6.29 -8.40
N VAL A 118 -11.43 5.54 -7.71
CA VAL A 118 -10.28 6.09 -7.00
C VAL A 118 -9.03 5.64 -7.71
N SER A 119 -8.22 6.59 -8.17
CA SER A 119 -6.94 6.33 -8.80
C SER A 119 -5.82 6.82 -7.89
N VAL A 120 -4.72 6.07 -7.86
CA VAL A 120 -3.55 6.37 -7.04
C VAL A 120 -2.32 6.28 -7.94
N LEU A 121 -1.61 7.41 -8.08
CA LEU A 121 -0.33 7.47 -8.75
C LEU A 121 0.76 7.68 -7.70
N ALA A 122 1.52 6.63 -7.40
CA ALA A 122 2.65 6.70 -6.48
C ALA A 122 3.94 7.06 -7.22
N LEU A 123 4.62 8.11 -6.76
CA LEU A 123 5.89 8.57 -7.29
C LEU A 123 6.95 8.51 -6.20
N ARG A 124 8.07 7.85 -6.52
CA ARG A 124 9.29 7.90 -5.72
C ARG A 124 10.35 8.68 -6.50
N GLY A 125 10.93 9.69 -5.86
CA GLY A 125 12.08 10.39 -6.44
C GLY A 125 13.25 9.41 -6.65
N ARG A 126 14.06 9.63 -7.70
CA ARG A 126 15.29 8.85 -7.92
C ARG A 126 16.14 8.86 -6.64
N LEU A 127 16.62 7.68 -6.21
CA LEU A 127 17.61 7.58 -5.13
C LEU A 127 18.76 8.53 -5.46
N ARG A 128 18.93 9.56 -4.63
CA ARG A 128 19.99 10.55 -4.78
C ARG A 128 21.18 10.05 -4.00
N GLU A 129 22.35 10.02 -4.61
CA GLU A 129 23.57 9.85 -3.83
C GLU A 129 23.67 10.99 -2.80
N VAL A 130 24.05 10.65 -1.58
CA VAL A 130 24.10 11.55 -0.41
C VAL A 130 25.53 11.80 0.09
N PRO A 131 26.50 12.20 -0.75
CA PRO A 131 27.77 12.68 -0.24
C PRO A 131 27.56 13.96 0.57
N TRP A 132 28.48 14.31 1.48
CA TRP A 132 28.31 15.44 2.42
C TRP A 132 27.92 16.77 1.74
N TYR A 133 28.41 17.01 0.52
CA TYR A 133 28.13 18.22 -0.25
C TYR A 133 26.70 18.28 -0.82
N SER A 134 25.93 17.19 -0.77
CA SER A 134 24.52 17.15 -1.17
C SER A 134 23.61 18.03 -0.30
N PHE A 135 24.10 18.45 0.88
CA PHE A 135 23.42 19.45 1.70
C PHE A 135 23.20 20.76 0.91
N PHE A 136 24.19 21.18 0.14
CA PHE A 136 24.15 22.44 -0.61
C PHE A 136 23.32 22.37 -1.89
N THR A 137 23.01 21.17 -2.39
CA THR A 137 22.19 21.00 -3.60
C THR A 137 20.71 20.88 -3.27
N TRP A 138 20.37 20.00 -2.33
CA TRP A 138 18.97 19.77 -1.94
C TRP A 138 18.76 19.72 -0.43
N GLY A 139 19.75 19.32 0.36
CA GLY A 139 19.56 19.12 1.79
C GLY A 139 19.16 20.39 2.56
N PHE A 140 19.57 21.57 2.10
CA PHE A 140 19.17 22.83 2.71
C PHE A 140 17.65 23.11 2.58
N LYS A 141 16.98 22.55 1.57
CA LYS A 141 15.52 22.69 1.37
C LYS A 141 14.73 21.69 2.22
N ALA A 142 15.33 20.55 2.56
CA ALA A 142 14.72 19.47 3.33
C ALA A 142 15.71 18.92 4.38
N PRO A 143 16.09 19.70 5.41
CA PRO A 143 17.22 19.38 6.28
C PRO A 143 17.02 18.10 7.11
N ARG A 144 15.77 17.76 7.46
CA ARG A 144 15.45 16.51 8.15
C ARG A 144 15.63 15.30 7.25
N GLU A 145 15.11 15.33 6.04
CA GLU A 145 15.24 14.26 5.05
C GLU A 145 16.71 14.03 4.69
N TRP A 146 17.48 15.12 4.55
CA TRP A 146 18.92 15.04 4.30
C TRP A 146 19.70 14.39 5.44
N TRP A 147 19.39 14.75 6.68
CA TRP A 147 20.02 14.13 7.84
C TRP A 147 19.75 12.63 7.89
N THR A 148 18.50 12.21 7.65
CA THR A 148 18.14 10.79 7.60
C THR A 148 18.88 10.06 6.49
N ALA A 149 18.91 10.62 5.28
CA ALA A 149 19.56 10.02 4.12
C ALA A 149 21.10 9.92 4.30
N PHE A 150 21.73 10.97 4.87
CA PHE A 150 23.18 11.01 5.10
C PHE A 150 23.64 9.99 6.15
N TRP A 151 22.87 9.77 7.21
CA TRP A 151 23.25 8.89 8.32
C TRP A 151 22.79 7.44 8.18
N TYR A 152 21.62 7.20 7.58
CA TYR A 152 20.98 5.89 7.56
C TYR A 152 20.92 5.26 6.17
N GLU A 153 20.66 6.03 5.11
CA GLU A 153 20.51 5.47 3.76
C GLU A 153 21.85 5.25 3.04
N GLY A 154 22.89 6.04 3.34
CA GLY A 154 24.19 5.95 2.66
C GLY A 154 24.99 4.65 2.89
N LYS A 155 24.57 3.77 3.81
CA LYS A 155 25.25 2.50 4.13
C LYS A 155 24.55 1.23 3.62
N GLU A 156 23.31 1.32 3.15
CA GLU A 156 22.50 0.14 2.78
C GLU A 156 22.36 -0.11 1.27
N TYR A 157 23.06 0.66 0.43
CA TYR A 157 22.98 0.55 -1.04
C TYR A 157 24.31 0.14 -1.73
N VAL A 158 25.19 -0.59 -1.02
CA VAL A 158 26.33 -1.32 -1.61
C VAL A 158 26.11 -2.82 -1.43
#